data_AF-A0A382NEE8-F1
#
_entry.id   AF-A0A382NEE8-F1
#
_cell.length_a   1.000
_cell.length_b   1.000
_cell.length_c   1.000
_cell.angle_alpha   90.00
_cell.angle_beta   90.00
_cell.angle_gamma   90.00
#
_symmetry.space_group_name_H-M   'P 1'
#
loop_
_entity.id
_entity.type
_entity.pdbx_description
1 polymer ?
#
loop_
_entity_poly.entity_id
_entity_poly.type
_entity_poly.pdbx_seq_one_letter_code
_entity_poly.pdbx_strand_id
1 'polypeptide(L)'
;MHIQAEYEKIRIEKQELSDIVQKIKYGQLDGINVTIPHKENIMKFLDEINPRAETIGSVNCIVKSKSRIIGNNTDWFGFSQALENNKIYVSGKEVIVLGSGGTGKSILFSLKQLGVTKILLLNRTLQKARALQDEIVIPYPQQKTESLIKNDSIIINTTPVGMQNNQSPIDLGLLHRNQILIDVIYNPL
;
A
#
# COMPACT_ATOMS: atom_id res chain seq x y z
N MET A 1 -25.42 -15.48 5.52
CA MET A 1 -25.73 -14.14 6.05
C MET A 1 -26.26 -13.33 4.88
N HIS A 2 -27.52 -12.86 4.93
CA HIS A 2 -28.04 -11.94 3.92
C HIS A 2 -27.87 -10.52 4.47
N ILE A 3 -26.88 -9.80 3.93
CA ILE A 3 -26.60 -8.41 4.31
C ILE A 3 -27.27 -7.53 3.27
N GLN A 4 -28.20 -6.67 3.69
CA GLN A 4 -28.78 -5.63 2.86
C GLN A 4 -27.86 -4.40 2.95
N ALA A 5 -27.00 -4.21 1.96
CA ALA A 5 -26.03 -3.11 1.91
C ALA A 5 -25.79 -2.65 0.47
N GLU A 6 -25.37 -1.40 0.33
CA GLU A 6 -24.95 -0.78 -0.92
C GLU A 6 -23.48 -0.38 -0.82
N TYR A 7 -22.73 -0.53 -1.91
CA TYR A 7 -21.33 -0.14 -1.99
C TYR A 7 -21.09 0.65 -3.27
N GLU A 8 -20.74 1.92 -3.13
CA GLU A 8 -20.61 2.86 -4.23
C GLU A 8 -19.21 3.46 -4.35
N LYS A 9 -18.87 3.91 -5.56
CA LYS A 9 -17.64 4.67 -5.81
C LYS A 9 -17.94 6.15 -5.68
N ILE A 10 -17.33 6.82 -4.71
CA ILE A 10 -17.44 8.27 -4.53
C ILE A 10 -16.08 8.89 -4.86
N ARG A 11 -16.03 9.74 -5.89
CA ARG A 11 -14.84 10.53 -6.19
C ARG A 11 -14.79 11.71 -5.23
N ILE A 12 -13.64 11.89 -4.60
CA ILE A 12 -13.39 12.91 -3.58
C ILE A 12 -12.10 13.62 -3.92
N GLU A 13 -12.08 14.94 -3.83
CA GLU A 13 -10.88 15.76 -3.89
C GLU A 13 -10.34 16.04 -2.47
N LYS A 14 -9.09 16.52 -2.36
CA LYS A 14 -8.41 16.63 -1.04
C LYS A 14 -9.15 17.54 -0.06
N GLN A 15 -9.80 18.60 -0.55
CA GLN A 15 -10.57 19.54 0.27
C GLN A 15 -11.88 18.95 0.82
N GLU A 16 -12.41 17.89 0.21
CA GLU A 16 -13.69 17.26 0.60
C GLU A 16 -13.50 16.12 1.62
N LEU A 17 -12.26 15.82 2.03
CA LEU A 17 -11.94 14.73 2.96
C LEU A 17 -12.58 14.91 4.34
N SER A 18 -12.76 16.15 4.80
CA SER A 18 -13.50 16.42 6.03
C SER A 18 -14.97 16.06 5.87
N ASP A 19 -15.57 16.45 4.74
CA ASP A 19 -17.00 16.31 4.49
C ASP A 19 -17.40 14.83 4.40
N ILE A 20 -16.61 14.01 3.70
CA ILE A 20 -16.88 12.57 3.61
C ILE A 20 -16.81 11.89 4.99
N VAL A 21 -15.92 12.34 5.89
CA VAL A 21 -15.86 11.82 7.27
C VAL A 21 -17.08 12.27 8.07
N GLN A 22 -17.56 13.51 7.87
CA GLN A 22 -18.80 13.97 8.50
C GLN A 22 -20.01 13.15 8.07
N LYS A 23 -20.09 12.72 6.79
CA LYS A 23 -21.16 11.81 6.33
C LYS A 23 -21.22 10.51 7.14
N ILE A 24 -20.06 9.94 7.46
CA ILE A 24 -19.97 8.76 8.34
C ILE A 24 -20.43 9.13 9.75
N LYS A 25 -19.92 10.24 10.29
CA LYS A 25 -20.26 10.73 11.64
C LYS A 25 -21.77 10.90 11.84
N TYR A 26 -22.46 11.51 10.88
CA TYR A 26 -23.90 11.73 10.92
C TYR A 26 -24.75 10.53 10.46
N GLY A 27 -24.14 9.38 10.18
CA GLY A 27 -24.87 8.15 9.86
C GLY A 27 -25.46 8.12 8.46
N GLN A 28 -24.94 8.93 7.54
CA GLN A 28 -25.27 8.85 6.11
C GLN A 28 -24.49 7.72 5.43
N LEU A 29 -23.37 7.30 6.02
CA LEU A 29 -22.54 6.17 5.59
C LEU A 29 -22.14 5.36 6.83
N ASP A 30 -22.13 4.03 6.72
CA ASP A 30 -21.69 3.14 7.81
C ASP A 30 -20.16 3.02 7.90
N GLY A 31 -19.48 3.22 6.77
CA GLY A 31 -18.03 3.17 6.64
C GLY A 31 -17.59 3.40 5.20
N ILE A 32 -16.29 3.56 4.99
CA ILE A 32 -15.71 3.73 3.66
C ILE A 32 -14.37 3.00 3.54
N ASN A 33 -14.06 2.52 2.34
CA ASN A 33 -12.67 2.28 1.98
C ASN A 33 -12.07 3.53 1.32
N VAL A 34 -10.79 3.76 1.59
CA VAL A 34 -10.03 4.90 1.08
C VAL A 34 -8.93 4.38 0.18
N THR A 35 -8.80 4.99 -1.00
CA THR A 35 -7.74 4.65 -1.97
C THR A 35 -6.91 5.87 -2.34
N ILE A 36 -5.98 5.71 -3.28
CA ILE A 36 -5.11 6.77 -3.81
C ILE A 36 -5.97 7.98 -4.23
N PRO A 37 -5.54 9.22 -3.93
CA PRO A 37 -4.32 9.61 -3.21
C PRO A 37 -4.55 9.90 -1.71
N HIS A 38 -5.64 9.42 -1.13
CA HIS A 38 -6.17 9.96 0.13
C HIS A 38 -5.82 9.17 1.40
N LYS A 39 -5.24 7.97 1.27
CA LYS A 39 -4.96 7.07 2.41
C LYS A 39 -4.11 7.70 3.53
N GLU A 40 -3.27 8.69 3.22
CA GLU A 40 -2.45 9.41 4.22
C GLU A 40 -3.17 10.68 4.72
N ASN A 41 -3.74 11.46 3.79
CA ASN A 41 -4.36 12.75 4.11
C ASN A 41 -5.65 12.62 4.93
N ILE A 42 -6.36 11.48 4.81
CA ILE A 42 -7.61 11.24 5.53
C ILE A 42 -7.40 11.08 7.05
N MET A 43 -6.21 10.64 7.47
CA MET A 43 -5.89 10.30 8.86
C MET A 43 -6.15 11.46 9.84
N LYS A 44 -5.91 12.70 9.40
CA LYS A 44 -6.09 13.90 10.24
C LYS A 44 -7.54 14.25 10.60
N PHE A 45 -8.50 13.57 9.98
CA PHE A 45 -9.94 13.82 10.20
C PHE A 45 -10.60 12.73 11.06
N LEU A 46 -9.85 11.72 11.50
CA LEU A 46 -10.38 10.57 12.23
C LEU A 46 -10.26 10.82 13.74
N ASP A 47 -11.22 10.30 14.50
CA ASP A 47 -11.21 10.43 15.97
C ASP A 47 -10.16 9.49 16.59
N GLU A 48 -9.94 8.34 15.95
CA GLU A 48 -9.02 7.30 16.42
C GLU A 48 -8.41 6.57 15.22
N ILE A 49 -7.17 6.13 15.37
CA ILE A 49 -6.47 5.33 14.35
C ILE A 49 -5.97 4.06 15.03
N ASN A 50 -6.22 2.91 14.41
CA ASN A 50 -5.69 1.65 14.88
C ASN A 50 -4.15 1.72 14.98
N PRO A 51 -3.52 1.22 16.05
CA PRO A 51 -2.07 1.35 16.26
C PRO A 51 -1.21 0.84 15.08
N ARG A 52 -1.65 -0.21 14.38
CA ARG A 52 -0.95 -0.70 13.18
C ARG A 52 -1.09 0.27 12.01
N ALA A 53 -2.28 0.81 11.78
CA ALA A 53 -2.52 1.80 10.72
C ALA A 53 -1.78 3.13 10.99
N GLU A 54 -1.67 3.51 12.26
CA GLU A 54 -0.86 4.66 12.71
C GLU A 54 0.62 4.41 12.44
N THR A 55 1.15 3.25 12.84
CA THR A 55 2.54 2.83 12.56
C THR A 55 2.84 2.81 11.05
N ILE A 56 1.89 2.33 10.24
CA ILE A 56 2.00 2.34 8.78
C ILE A 56 1.94 3.77 8.22
N GLY A 57 1.29 4.70 8.91
CA GLY A 57 1.06 6.04 8.42
C GLY A 57 0.12 6.06 7.20
N SER A 58 -0.87 5.15 7.17
CA SER A 58 -1.85 5.05 6.08
C SER A 58 -3.13 4.32 6.53
N VAL A 59 -4.30 4.85 6.15
CA VAL A 59 -5.64 4.28 6.41
C VAL A 59 -6.34 3.98 5.08
N ASN A 60 -6.85 2.75 4.93
CA ASN A 60 -7.61 2.30 3.75
C ASN A 60 -9.07 1.87 4.09
N CYS A 61 -9.43 1.82 5.37
CA CYS A 61 -10.72 1.35 5.85
C CYS A 61 -11.14 2.19 7.06
N ILE A 62 -12.28 2.85 6.97
CA ILE A 62 -12.83 3.70 8.03
C ILE A 62 -14.19 3.15 8.42
N VAL A 63 -14.38 2.96 9.71
CA VAL A 63 -15.63 2.46 10.27
C VAL A 63 -16.10 3.37 11.40
N LYS A 64 -17.41 3.45 11.58
CA LYS A 64 -17.99 4.07 12.77
C LYS A 64 -18.13 3.02 13.87
N SER A 65 -17.54 3.28 15.03
CA SER A 65 -17.74 2.48 16.24
C SER A 65 -18.35 3.36 17.31
N LYS A 66 -19.63 3.10 17.63
CA LYS A 66 -20.45 3.96 18.48
C LYS A 66 -20.46 5.41 17.94
N SER A 67 -19.83 6.34 18.65
CA SER A 67 -19.72 7.75 18.30
C SER A 67 -18.38 8.14 17.68
N ARG A 68 -17.43 7.19 17.53
CA ARG A 68 -16.08 7.46 17.04
C ARG A 68 -15.87 6.96 15.63
N ILE A 69 -15.12 7.72 14.85
CA ILE A 69 -14.66 7.37 13.51
C ILE A 69 -13.25 6.79 13.60
N ILE A 70 -13.12 5.51 13.28
CA ILE A 70 -11.88 4.74 13.48
C ILE A 70 -11.25 4.41 12.13
N GLY A 71 -9.99 4.80 11.97
CA GLY A 71 -9.15 4.45 10.82
C GLY A 71 -8.42 3.12 11.00
N ASN A 72 -8.49 2.27 9.98
CA ASN A 72 -7.82 0.98 9.91
C ASN A 72 -7.02 0.84 8.61
N ASN A 73 -6.09 -0.09 8.62
CA ASN A 73 -5.35 -0.51 7.44
C ASN A 73 -5.48 -2.03 7.30
N THR A 74 -6.08 -2.49 6.22
CA THR A 74 -6.23 -3.93 5.90
C THR A 74 -5.27 -4.41 4.82
N ASP A 75 -4.59 -3.49 4.11
CA ASP A 75 -3.68 -3.83 3.00
C ASP A 75 -2.50 -4.68 3.49
N TRP A 76 -1.93 -4.35 4.65
CA TRP A 76 -0.78 -5.09 5.19
C TRP A 76 -1.14 -6.57 5.44
N PHE A 77 -2.31 -6.81 6.02
CA PHE A 77 -2.78 -8.16 6.32
C PHE A 77 -3.15 -8.91 5.04
N GLY A 78 -3.88 -8.25 4.14
CA GLY A 78 -4.23 -8.83 2.84
C GLY A 78 -3.00 -9.24 2.03
N PHE A 79 -1.95 -8.42 2.03
CA PHE A 79 -0.68 -8.75 1.39
C PHE A 79 0.01 -9.96 2.03
N SER A 80 0.09 -10.02 3.36
CA SER A 80 0.67 -11.18 4.06
C SER A 80 -0.09 -12.48 3.73
N GLN A 81 -1.42 -12.44 3.75
CA GLN A 81 -2.26 -13.59 3.35
C GLN A 81 -2.04 -13.98 1.88
N ALA A 82 -1.87 -13.01 0.98
CA ALA A 82 -1.62 -13.28 -0.42
C ALA A 82 -0.28 -14.01 -0.63
N LEU A 83 0.78 -13.61 0.08
CA LEU A 83 2.06 -14.32 0.05
C LEU A 83 1.93 -15.77 0.56
N GLU A 84 1.25 -15.96 1.70
CA GLU A 84 1.04 -17.28 2.29
C GLU A 84 0.24 -18.20 1.35
N ASN A 85 -0.90 -17.73 0.82
CA ASN A 85 -1.76 -18.49 -0.08
C ASN A 85 -1.05 -18.92 -1.37
N ASN A 86 -0.10 -18.10 -1.84
CA ASN A 86 0.70 -18.40 -3.03
C ASN A 86 2.03 -19.11 -2.70
N LYS A 87 2.28 -19.48 -1.43
CA LYS A 87 3.51 -20.14 -0.96
C LYS A 87 4.78 -19.33 -1.30
N ILE A 88 4.69 -18.01 -1.23
CA ILE A 88 5.81 -17.11 -1.46
C ILE A 88 6.48 -16.80 -0.12
N TYR A 89 7.66 -17.38 0.09
CA TYR A 89 8.45 -17.18 1.31
C TYR A 89 9.45 -16.04 1.13
N VAL A 90 9.33 -15.00 1.98
CA VAL A 90 10.17 -13.79 1.95
C VAL A 90 11.12 -13.65 3.15
N SER A 91 10.96 -14.47 4.18
CA SER A 91 11.80 -14.43 5.38
C SER A 91 13.27 -14.65 5.03
N GLY A 92 14.16 -13.83 5.61
CA GLY A 92 15.59 -13.88 5.36
C GLY A 92 16.05 -13.26 4.03
N LYS A 93 15.13 -12.82 3.16
CA LYS A 93 15.46 -12.37 1.79
C LYS A 93 15.64 -10.86 1.66
N GLU A 94 16.23 -10.46 0.53
CA GLU A 94 16.21 -9.09 0.01
C GLU A 94 15.04 -8.92 -0.96
N VAL A 95 14.27 -7.84 -0.82
CA VAL A 95 13.08 -7.55 -1.64
C VAL A 95 13.16 -6.15 -2.24
N ILE A 96 12.75 -6.00 -3.50
CA ILE A 96 12.63 -4.71 -4.20
C ILE A 96 11.18 -4.25 -4.11
N VAL A 97 10.93 -3.05 -3.58
CA VAL A 97 9.60 -2.43 -3.53
C VAL A 97 9.62 -1.15 -4.35
N LEU A 98 8.73 -1.05 -5.33
CA LEU A 98 8.55 0.12 -6.17
C LEU A 98 7.38 0.94 -5.64
N GLY A 99 7.63 2.18 -5.22
CA GLY A 99 6.61 3.10 -4.72
C GLY A 99 6.58 3.20 -3.20
N SER A 100 6.39 4.44 -2.71
CA SER A 100 6.42 4.77 -1.28
C SER A 100 5.11 5.41 -0.79
N GLY A 101 3.99 5.16 -1.47
CA GLY A 101 2.65 5.66 -1.09
C GLY A 101 1.97 4.76 -0.04
N GLY A 102 0.70 5.03 0.29
CA GLY A 102 -0.03 4.27 1.33
C GLY A 102 0.00 2.74 1.20
N THR A 103 -0.17 2.21 -0.01
CA THR A 103 -0.04 0.75 -0.26
C THR A 103 1.41 0.29 -0.06
N GLY A 104 2.39 1.05 -0.58
CA GLY A 104 3.82 0.79 -0.37
C GLY A 104 4.18 0.73 1.12
N LYS A 105 3.75 1.72 1.93
CA LYS A 105 3.96 1.71 3.39
C LYS A 105 3.37 0.47 4.06
N SER A 106 2.17 0.06 3.63
CA SER A 106 1.50 -1.13 4.17
C SER A 106 2.29 -2.40 3.86
N ILE A 107 2.86 -2.51 2.65
CA ILE A 107 3.71 -3.64 2.24
C ILE A 107 5.05 -3.63 2.95
N LEU A 108 5.69 -2.46 3.11
CA LEU A 108 6.91 -2.34 3.91
C LEU A 108 6.69 -2.85 5.34
N PHE A 109 5.56 -2.51 5.95
CA PHE A 109 5.18 -3.04 7.26
C PHE A 109 5.04 -4.56 7.23
N SER A 110 4.30 -5.14 6.28
CA SER A 110 4.14 -6.60 6.15
C SER A 110 5.47 -7.32 5.98
N LEU A 111 6.35 -6.84 5.09
CA LEU A 111 7.63 -7.46 4.81
C LEU A 111 8.52 -7.52 6.07
N LYS A 112 8.52 -6.44 6.88
CA LYS A 112 9.22 -6.42 8.17
C LYS A 112 8.67 -7.46 9.14
N GLN A 113 7.34 -7.57 9.25
CA GLN A 113 6.70 -8.58 10.10
C GLN A 113 6.99 -10.02 9.63
N LEU A 114 7.18 -10.23 8.34
CA LEU A 114 7.50 -11.52 7.72
C LEU A 114 9.00 -11.87 7.76
N GLY A 115 9.84 -11.02 8.37
CA GLY A 115 11.27 -11.29 8.57
C GLY A 115 12.14 -11.05 7.33
N VAL A 116 11.73 -10.15 6.43
CA VAL A 116 12.61 -9.66 5.35
C VAL A 116 13.81 -8.93 5.98
N THR A 117 15.01 -9.23 5.52
CA THR A 117 16.26 -8.68 6.10
C THR A 117 16.70 -7.40 5.42
N LYS A 118 16.26 -7.16 4.18
CA LYS A 118 16.58 -5.96 3.43
C LYS A 118 15.51 -5.61 2.41
N ILE A 119 15.08 -4.35 2.39
CA ILE A 119 14.10 -3.84 1.42
C ILE A 119 14.74 -2.70 0.63
N LEU A 120 14.90 -2.90 -0.67
CA LEU A 120 15.32 -1.84 -1.60
C LEU A 120 14.07 -1.06 -2.01
N LEU A 121 13.86 0.12 -1.43
CA LEU A 121 12.69 0.96 -1.71
C LEU A 121 13.01 1.95 -2.83
N LEU A 122 12.50 1.68 -4.02
CA LEU A 122 12.69 2.53 -5.18
C LEU A 122 11.50 3.46 -5.35
N ASN A 123 11.75 4.76 -5.55
CA ASN A 123 10.68 5.71 -5.77
C ASN A 123 11.10 6.83 -6.72
N ARG A 124 10.16 7.32 -7.53
CA ARG A 124 10.38 8.46 -8.45
C ARG A 124 10.85 9.71 -7.70
N THR A 125 10.23 9.99 -6.55
CA THR A 125 10.65 11.07 -5.66
C THR A 125 11.46 10.48 -4.52
N LEU A 126 12.79 10.48 -4.64
CA LEU A 126 13.70 9.85 -3.67
C LEU A 126 13.47 10.31 -2.22
N GLN A 127 13.15 11.60 -2.02
CA GLN A 127 12.88 12.15 -0.67
C GLN A 127 11.75 11.41 0.05
N LYS A 128 10.70 10.98 -0.68
CA LYS A 128 9.60 10.21 -0.07
C LYS A 128 10.03 8.81 0.38
N ALA A 129 10.96 8.18 -0.34
CA ALA A 129 11.55 6.92 0.08
C ALA A 129 12.50 7.11 1.27
N ARG A 130 13.31 8.17 1.27
CA ARG A 130 14.20 8.52 2.39
C ARG A 130 13.45 8.77 3.69
N ALA A 131 12.24 9.33 3.63
CA ALA A 131 11.39 9.50 4.80
C ALA A 131 10.92 8.18 5.44
N LEU A 132 11.07 7.06 4.74
CA LEU A 132 10.72 5.70 5.21
C LEU A 132 11.96 4.84 5.48
N GLN A 133 13.17 5.41 5.40
CA GLN A 133 14.43 4.71 5.62
C GLN A 133 14.54 4.25 7.08
N ASP A 134 15.05 3.03 7.27
CA ASP A 134 15.52 2.51 8.55
C ASP A 134 16.61 1.45 8.31
N GLU A 135 16.90 0.61 9.32
CA GLU A 135 17.92 -0.44 9.25
C GLU A 135 17.66 -1.47 8.14
N ILE A 136 16.39 -1.68 7.75
CA ILE A 136 15.97 -2.69 6.77
C ILE A 136 15.63 -2.02 5.44
N VAL A 137 15.01 -0.83 5.46
CA VAL A 137 14.53 -0.11 4.27
C VAL A 137 15.62 0.82 3.75
N ILE A 138 16.18 0.48 2.59
CA ILE A 138 17.23 1.24 1.92
C ILE A 138 16.64 1.99 0.71
N PRO A 139 16.58 3.34 0.73
CA PRO A 139 15.94 4.11 -0.33
C PRO A 139 16.85 4.28 -1.55
N TYR A 140 16.28 4.09 -2.74
CA TYR A 140 16.94 4.32 -4.01
C TYR A 140 16.09 5.17 -4.95
N PRO A 141 16.72 5.99 -5.82
CA PRO A 141 15.99 6.63 -6.91
C PRO A 141 15.56 5.54 -7.91
N GLN A 142 14.35 5.66 -8.48
CA GLN A 142 13.80 4.65 -9.38
C GLN A 142 14.69 4.36 -10.60
N GLN A 143 15.52 5.32 -11.02
CA GLN A 143 16.48 5.15 -12.13
C GLN A 143 17.58 4.12 -11.83
N LYS A 144 17.79 3.71 -10.57
CA LYS A 144 18.80 2.72 -10.18
C LYS A 144 18.32 1.26 -10.31
N THR A 145 17.09 1.03 -10.79
CA THR A 145 16.49 -0.31 -10.92
C THR A 145 17.43 -1.32 -11.59
N GLU A 146 18.00 -0.98 -12.75
CA GLU A 146 18.87 -1.89 -13.53
C GLU A 146 20.05 -2.45 -12.72
N SER A 147 20.72 -1.61 -11.93
CA SER A 147 21.86 -2.02 -11.11
C SER A 147 21.49 -2.88 -9.88
N LEU A 148 20.20 -2.99 -9.55
CA LEU A 148 19.71 -3.62 -8.32
C LEU A 148 18.97 -4.92 -8.57
N ILE A 149 18.37 -5.08 -9.75
CA ILE A 149 17.67 -6.32 -10.12
C ILE A 149 18.70 -7.44 -10.30
N LYS A 150 18.43 -8.57 -9.66
CA LYS A 150 19.20 -9.82 -9.72
C LYS A 150 18.33 -10.92 -10.33
N ASN A 151 18.95 -12.04 -10.69
CA ASN A 151 18.28 -13.18 -11.30
C ASN A 151 17.17 -13.81 -10.43
N ASP A 152 17.26 -13.69 -9.12
CA ASP A 152 16.36 -14.27 -8.12
C ASP A 152 15.59 -13.20 -7.32
N SER A 153 15.54 -11.96 -7.82
CA SER A 153 14.85 -10.86 -7.14
C SER A 153 13.36 -11.13 -6.93
N ILE A 154 12.87 -10.69 -5.78
CA ILE A 154 11.44 -10.50 -5.51
C ILE A 154 11.15 -9.01 -5.71
N ILE A 155 10.30 -8.69 -6.68
CA ILE A 155 9.99 -7.31 -7.08
C ILE A 155 8.51 -7.06 -6.87
N ILE A 156 8.18 -6.03 -6.11
CA ILE A 156 6.81 -5.66 -5.76
C ILE A 156 6.49 -4.27 -6.30
N ASN A 157 5.58 -4.20 -7.27
CA ASN A 157 5.04 -2.92 -7.75
C ASN A 157 3.92 -2.45 -6.82
N THR A 158 4.11 -1.27 -6.23
CA THR A 158 3.08 -0.56 -5.43
C THR A 158 2.72 0.80 -6.00
N THR A 159 3.25 1.11 -7.19
CA THR A 159 2.96 2.34 -7.93
C THR A 159 1.64 2.20 -8.69
N PRO A 160 1.01 3.30 -9.12
CA PRO A 160 -0.14 3.24 -10.02
C PRO A 160 0.26 3.05 -11.51
N VAL A 161 1.56 2.92 -11.83
CA VAL A 161 2.02 2.72 -13.21
C VAL A 161 1.57 1.35 -13.69
N GLY A 162 0.83 1.30 -14.80
CA GLY A 162 0.15 0.09 -15.27
C GLY A 162 -1.36 0.10 -15.05
N MET A 163 -1.90 1.00 -14.21
CA MET A 163 -3.32 0.96 -13.82
C MET A 163 -4.28 1.48 -14.92
N GLN A 164 -3.80 2.40 -15.75
CA GLN A 164 -4.59 3.04 -16.82
C GLN A 164 -3.97 2.85 -18.21
N ASN A 165 -2.82 2.18 -18.27
CA ASN A 165 -2.04 1.99 -19.49
C ASN A 165 -1.20 0.71 -19.36
N ASN A 166 -0.63 0.23 -20.46
CA ASN A 166 0.24 -0.96 -20.45
C ASN A 166 1.70 -0.60 -20.15
N GLN A 167 1.95 0.43 -19.33
CA GLN A 167 3.32 0.80 -18.96
C GLN A 167 3.78 -0.01 -17.74
N SER A 168 5.09 -0.30 -17.70
CA SER A 168 5.73 -0.92 -16.56
C SER A 168 6.53 0.13 -15.76
N PRO A 169 6.61 0.02 -14.41
CA PRO A 169 7.45 0.89 -13.60
C PRO A 169 8.96 0.61 -13.78
N ILE A 170 9.32 -0.50 -14.44
CA ILE A 170 10.69 -0.95 -14.71
C ILE A 170 10.82 -1.42 -16.16
N ASP A 171 12.05 -1.45 -16.67
CA ASP A 171 12.32 -2.06 -17.97
C ASP A 171 12.14 -3.59 -17.89
N LEU A 172 11.26 -4.13 -18.74
CA LEU A 172 10.96 -5.56 -18.80
C LEU A 172 12.15 -6.37 -19.33
N GLY A 173 13.09 -5.75 -20.04
CA GLY A 173 14.34 -6.40 -20.47
C GLY A 173 15.24 -6.84 -19.32
N LEU A 174 15.01 -6.30 -18.11
CA LEU A 174 15.73 -6.67 -16.88
C LEU A 174 15.15 -7.91 -16.19
N LEU A 175 14.05 -8.46 -16.71
CA LEU A 175 13.32 -9.55 -16.08
C LEU A 175 13.87 -10.92 -16.50
N HIS A 176 13.92 -11.83 -15.54
CA HIS A 176 14.42 -13.18 -15.69
C HIS A 176 13.43 -14.20 -15.13
N ARG A 177 13.47 -15.44 -15.63
CA ARG A 177 12.49 -16.49 -15.29
C ARG A 177 12.46 -16.89 -13.81
N ASN A 178 13.53 -16.63 -13.06
CA ASN A 178 13.66 -17.05 -11.67
C ASN A 178 13.19 -15.99 -10.65
N GLN A 179 12.68 -14.86 -11.14
CA GLN A 179 12.17 -13.77 -10.30
C GLN A 179 10.73 -14.02 -9.86
N ILE A 180 10.37 -13.42 -8.73
CA ILE A 180 8.97 -13.32 -8.29
C ILE A 180 8.54 -11.88 -8.51
N LEU A 181 7.51 -11.69 -9.33
CA LEU A 181 6.92 -10.38 -9.61
C LEU A 181 5.55 -10.31 -8.95
N ILE A 182 5.33 -9.29 -8.13
CA ILE A 182 4.05 -9.05 -7.47
C ILE A 182 3.59 -7.65 -7.85
N ASP A 183 2.44 -7.56 -8.51
CA ASP A 183 1.80 -6.27 -8.79
C ASP A 183 0.55 -6.12 -7.92
N VAL A 184 0.43 -5.00 -7.22
CA VAL A 184 -0.77 -4.68 -6.42
C VAL A 184 -1.87 -4.05 -7.26
N ILE A 185 -1.58 -3.70 -8.52
CA ILE A 185 -2.58 -3.26 -9.47
C ILE A 185 -3.44 -4.46 -9.86
N TYR A 186 -4.75 -4.30 -9.69
CA TYR A 186 -5.76 -5.31 -10.00
C TYR A 186 -6.64 -4.90 -11.19
N ASN A 187 -6.28 -3.83 -11.91
CA ASN A 187 -6.96 -3.36 -13.11
C ASN A 187 -5.99 -2.56 -13.99
N PRO A 188 -5.84 -2.89 -15.29
CA PRO A 188 -6.48 -4.00 -15.99
C PRO A 188 -5.97 -5.36 -15.48
N LEU A 189 -6.82 -6.39 -15.59
CA LEU A 189 -6.41 -7.81 -15.47
C LEU A 189 -6.13 -8.36 -16.87
#